data_AF-A0A950JMX1-F1
#
_entry.id   AF-A0A950JMX1-F1
#
_cell.length_a   1.000
_cell.length_b   1.000
_cell.length_c   1.000
_cell.angle_alpha   90.00
_cell.angle_beta   90.00
_cell.angle_gamma   90.00
#
_symmetry.space_group_name_H-M   'P 1'
#
loop_
_entity.id
_entity.type
_entity.pdbx_description
1 polymer ?
#
loop_
_entity_poly.entity_id
_entity_poly.type
_entity_poly.pdbx_seq_one_letter_code
_entity_poly.pdbx_strand_id
1 'polypeptide(L)'
;MSKLPPARSETSEAFLAEAGLKLAALCTACGACFDTCPMVDQIGLRGSDPRTTTDGLRRLAKGETASAETVAWVAACAKSGLCVTACPERLSGLDAMLLVRIAKQHALNETHQLPVKHDPTYFPRIKTFARLQLTDEELAKWL
;
A
#
# COMPACT_ATOMS: atom_id res chain seq x y z
N MET A 1 10.92 -19.52 -18.33
CA MET A 1 10.15 -18.27 -18.09
C MET A 1 8.75 -18.67 -17.66
N SER A 2 8.38 -18.49 -16.38
CA SER A 2 6.99 -18.71 -15.95
C SER A 2 6.08 -17.76 -16.71
N LYS A 3 5.02 -18.29 -17.32
CA LYS A 3 3.99 -17.45 -17.95
C LYS A 3 3.43 -16.52 -16.88
N LEU A 4 3.51 -15.22 -17.13
CA LEU A 4 2.83 -14.23 -16.31
C LEU A 4 1.32 -14.56 -16.34
N PRO A 5 0.64 -14.55 -15.18
CA PRO A 5 -0.81 -14.71 -15.15
C PRO A 5 -1.47 -13.58 -15.96
N PRO A 6 -2.67 -13.83 -16.53
CA PRO A 6 -3.39 -12.82 -17.31
C PRO A 6 -3.65 -11.57 -16.47
N ALA A 7 -3.69 -10.41 -17.14
CA ALA A 7 -4.01 -9.14 -16.51
C ALA A 7 -5.39 -9.24 -15.83
N ARG A 8 -5.47 -8.83 -14.56
CA ARG A 8 -6.72 -8.89 -13.79
C ARG A 8 -7.70 -7.78 -14.14
N SER A 9 -7.26 -6.74 -14.86
CA SER A 9 -8.03 -5.57 -15.28
C SER A 9 -7.38 -4.91 -16.49
N GLU A 10 -8.13 -4.03 -17.17
CA GLU A 10 -7.63 -3.23 -18.30
C GLU A 10 -6.68 -2.10 -17.86
N THR A 11 -6.95 -1.45 -16.72
CA THR A 11 -6.08 -0.41 -16.16
C THR A 11 -5.77 -0.64 -14.68
N SER A 12 -4.73 0.04 -14.21
CA SER A 12 -4.38 0.03 -12.78
C SER A 12 -5.43 0.75 -11.93
N GLU A 13 -6.06 1.84 -12.41
CA GLU A 13 -7.14 2.49 -11.64
C GLU A 13 -8.34 1.55 -11.48
N ALA A 14 -8.76 0.89 -12.57
CA ALA A 14 -9.86 -0.07 -12.53
C ALA A 14 -9.60 -1.21 -11.54
N PHE A 15 -8.37 -1.71 -11.50
CA PHE A 15 -7.97 -2.72 -10.52
C PHE A 15 -8.11 -2.20 -9.08
N LEU A 16 -7.58 -1.01 -8.81
CA LEU A 16 -7.57 -0.44 -7.46
C LEU A 16 -9.01 -0.20 -6.95
N ALA A 17 -9.90 0.29 -7.82
CA ALA A 17 -11.31 0.51 -7.50
C ALA A 17 -12.03 -0.82 -7.18
N GLU A 18 -11.95 -1.81 -8.08
CA GLU A 18 -12.63 -3.09 -7.88
C GLU A 18 -12.08 -3.87 -6.68
N ALA A 19 -10.74 -4.03 -6.63
CA ALA A 19 -10.09 -4.78 -5.57
C ALA A 19 -10.24 -4.07 -4.22
N GLY A 20 -10.23 -2.73 -4.20
CA GLY A 20 -10.43 -1.92 -3.01
C GLY A 20 -11.79 -2.19 -2.37
N LEU A 21 -12.87 -2.10 -3.15
CA LEU A 21 -14.23 -2.39 -2.69
C LEU A 21 -14.36 -3.84 -2.20
N LYS A 22 -13.84 -4.80 -2.98
CA LYS A 22 -13.90 -6.23 -2.64
C LYS A 22 -13.19 -6.56 -1.34
N LEU A 23 -11.97 -6.09 -1.14
CA LEU A 23 -11.19 -6.36 0.07
C LEU A 23 -11.77 -5.59 1.27
N ALA A 24 -12.25 -4.37 1.07
CA ALA A 24 -12.91 -3.60 2.13
C ALA A 24 -14.19 -4.28 2.62
N ALA A 25 -14.94 -4.96 1.75
CA ALA A 25 -16.13 -5.72 2.12
C ALA A 25 -15.82 -6.95 3.01
N LEU A 26 -14.64 -7.56 2.84
CA LEU A 26 -14.18 -8.66 3.70
C LEU A 26 -13.59 -8.15 5.03
N CYS A 27 -13.16 -6.90 5.10
CA CYS A 27 -12.51 -6.35 6.28
C CYS A 27 -13.51 -6.04 7.40
N THR A 28 -13.39 -6.76 8.53
CA THR A 28 -14.22 -6.55 9.73
C THR A 28 -13.76 -5.38 10.61
N ALA A 29 -12.67 -4.70 10.24
CA ALA A 29 -12.02 -3.65 11.06
C ALA A 29 -11.65 -4.12 12.48
N CYS A 30 -11.27 -5.40 12.63
CA CYS A 30 -11.03 -6.01 13.93
C CYS A 30 -9.80 -5.47 14.69
N GLY A 31 -8.84 -4.82 14.01
CA GLY A 31 -7.63 -4.28 14.63
C GLY A 31 -6.42 -5.21 14.64
N ALA A 32 -6.58 -6.52 14.38
CA ALA A 32 -5.49 -7.49 14.53
C ALA A 32 -4.24 -7.16 13.68
N CYS A 33 -4.43 -6.62 12.47
CA CYS A 33 -3.32 -6.20 11.60
C CYS A 33 -2.61 -4.95 12.10
N PHE A 34 -3.31 -4.06 12.82
CA PHE A 34 -2.75 -2.89 13.47
C PHE A 34 -1.90 -3.29 14.67
N ASP A 35 -2.42 -4.17 15.53
CA ASP A 35 -1.74 -4.61 16.76
C ASP A 35 -0.38 -5.23 16.47
N THR A 36 -0.28 -6.09 15.45
CA THR A 36 0.99 -6.74 15.08
C THR A 36 1.93 -5.86 14.25
N CYS A 37 1.48 -4.69 13.78
CA CYS A 37 2.27 -3.88 12.86
C CYS A 37 3.44 -3.21 13.62
N PRO A 38 4.70 -3.43 13.22
CA PRO A 38 5.85 -2.85 13.92
C PRO A 38 5.90 -1.33 13.73
N MET A 39 5.30 -0.82 12.64
CA MET A 39 5.29 0.61 12.38
C MET A 39 4.45 1.39 13.39
N VAL A 40 3.42 0.78 14.00
CA VAL A 40 2.59 1.45 15.00
C VAL A 40 3.42 1.95 16.18
N ASP A 41 4.45 1.21 16.61
CA ASP A 41 5.39 1.70 17.62
C ASP A 41 6.33 2.76 17.06
N GLN A 42 6.88 2.53 15.86
CA GLN A 42 7.86 3.43 15.24
C GLN A 42 7.31 4.84 14.98
N ILE A 43 5.99 4.97 14.79
CA ILE A 43 5.32 6.26 14.59
C ILE A 43 4.45 6.69 15.77
N GLY A 44 4.58 6.02 16.93
CA GLY A 44 3.93 6.46 18.18
C GLY A 44 2.41 6.29 18.24
N LEU A 45 1.83 5.36 17.48
CA LEU A 45 0.37 5.12 17.42
C LEU A 45 -0.11 4.00 18.38
N ARG A 46 0.74 3.48 19.27
CA ARG A 46 0.35 2.36 20.15
C ARG A 46 -0.84 2.68 21.08
N GLY A 47 -1.07 3.96 21.37
CA GLY A 47 -2.23 4.43 22.15
C GLY A 47 -3.51 4.68 21.35
N SER A 48 -3.47 4.55 20.02
CA SER A 48 -4.66 4.69 19.17
C SER A 48 -5.55 3.46 19.25
N ASP A 49 -6.86 3.65 19.06
CA ASP A 49 -7.81 2.53 19.02
C ASP A 49 -7.63 1.68 17.75
N PRO A 50 -7.23 0.39 17.85
CA PRO A 50 -6.93 -0.44 16.70
C PRO A 50 -8.12 -0.61 15.75
N ARG A 51 -9.35 -0.66 16.29
CA ARG A 51 -10.57 -0.84 15.50
C ARG A 51 -10.89 0.39 14.68
N THR A 52 -10.87 1.57 15.29
CA THR A 52 -11.11 2.85 14.62
C THR A 52 -10.07 3.11 13.55
N THR A 53 -8.78 2.88 13.83
CA THR A 53 -7.72 3.06 12.82
C THR A 53 -7.83 2.04 11.69
N THR A 54 -8.22 0.80 11.97
CA THR A 54 -8.44 -0.22 10.92
C THR A 54 -9.72 0.04 10.11
N ASP A 55 -10.75 0.64 10.71
CA ASP A 55 -11.92 1.12 9.95
C ASP A 55 -11.53 2.23 8.98
N GLY A 56 -10.71 3.19 9.42
CA GLY A 56 -10.12 4.18 8.53
C GLY A 56 -9.39 3.54 7.36
N LEU A 57 -8.59 2.49 7.60
CA LEU A 57 -7.90 1.75 6.55
C LEU A 57 -8.91 1.14 5.54
N ARG A 58 -10.00 0.56 6.05
CA ARG A 58 -11.10 0.02 5.24
C ARG A 58 -11.78 1.10 4.40
N ARG A 59 -11.97 2.30 4.94
CA ARG A 59 -12.56 3.46 4.23
C ARG A 59 -11.63 3.97 3.13
N LEU A 60 -10.34 4.14 3.41
CA LEU A 60 -9.34 4.48 2.40
C LEU A 60 -9.33 3.47 1.24
N ALA A 61 -9.44 2.17 1.53
CA ALA A 61 -9.51 1.16 0.49
C ALA A 61 -10.75 1.30 -0.43
N LYS A 62 -11.83 1.92 0.03
CA LYS A 62 -13.01 2.28 -0.78
C LYS A 62 -12.86 3.61 -1.53
N GLY A 63 -11.77 4.35 -1.32
CA GLY A 63 -11.58 5.70 -1.86
C GLY A 63 -12.15 6.82 -0.98
N GLU A 64 -12.57 6.51 0.25
CA GLU A 64 -13.10 7.49 1.20
C GLU A 64 -11.99 8.04 2.11
N THR A 65 -12.21 9.22 2.70
CA THR A 65 -11.27 9.82 3.65
C THR A 65 -11.23 9.07 5.00
N ALA A 66 -10.08 9.14 5.69
CA ALA A 66 -9.88 8.58 7.02
C ALA A 66 -9.18 9.54 7.99
N SER A 67 -9.04 9.13 9.25
CA SER A 67 -8.39 9.93 10.30
C SER A 67 -6.89 10.13 10.03
N ALA A 68 -6.29 11.14 10.69
CA ALA A 68 -4.87 11.43 10.58
C ALA A 68 -3.99 10.24 11.04
N GLU A 69 -4.38 9.52 12.09
CA GLU A 69 -3.68 8.33 12.59
C GLU A 69 -3.68 7.22 11.54
N THR A 70 -4.82 7.01 10.89
CA THR A 70 -4.93 6.02 9.80
C THR A 70 -4.02 6.38 8.64
N VAL A 71 -4.08 7.64 8.20
CA VAL A 71 -3.27 8.13 7.08
C VAL A 71 -1.78 7.99 7.42
N ALA A 72 -1.37 8.38 8.63
CA ALA A 72 0.01 8.23 9.11
C ALA A 72 0.46 6.76 9.13
N TRP A 73 -0.39 5.86 9.62
CA TRP A 73 -0.10 4.43 9.66
C TRP A 73 0.08 3.82 8.26
N VAL A 74 -0.84 4.12 7.35
CA VAL A 74 -0.77 3.66 5.95
C VAL A 74 0.46 4.26 5.25
N ALA A 75 0.80 5.53 5.52
CA ALA A 75 2.00 6.17 5.00
C ALA A 75 3.27 5.41 5.41
N ALA A 76 3.33 5.01 6.67
CA ALA A 76 4.49 4.38 7.30
C ALA A 76 4.70 2.91 6.89
N CYS A 77 3.80 2.30 6.10
CA CYS A 77 3.91 0.90 5.71
C CYS A 77 5.28 0.56 5.10
N ALA A 78 6.06 -0.24 5.82
CA ALA A 78 7.37 -0.76 5.44
C ALA A 78 7.32 -2.17 4.83
N LYS A 79 6.11 -2.67 4.51
CA LYS A 79 5.87 -3.99 3.90
C LYS A 79 6.38 -5.17 4.73
N SER A 80 6.25 -5.11 6.07
CA SER A 80 6.71 -6.18 6.97
C SER A 80 5.98 -7.53 6.79
N GLY A 81 4.75 -7.53 6.27
CA GLY A 81 3.99 -8.76 6.01
C GLY A 81 3.23 -9.34 7.21
N LEU A 82 3.50 -8.87 8.44
CA LEU A 82 2.88 -9.43 9.66
C LEU A 82 1.35 -9.33 9.69
N CYS A 83 0.78 -8.33 9.02
CA CYS A 83 -0.66 -8.20 8.88
C CYS A 83 -1.34 -9.37 8.16
N VAL A 84 -0.63 -10.08 7.26
CA VAL A 84 -1.18 -11.19 6.48
C VAL A 84 -1.49 -12.39 7.35
N THR A 85 -0.58 -12.73 8.28
CA THR A 85 -0.77 -13.86 9.19
C THR A 85 -1.71 -13.53 10.34
N ALA A 86 -1.72 -12.29 10.81
CA ALA A 86 -2.59 -11.84 11.90
C ALA A 86 -4.07 -11.63 11.50
N CYS A 87 -4.37 -11.50 10.21
CA CYS A 87 -5.73 -11.23 9.75
C CYS A 87 -6.64 -12.46 9.91
N PRO A 88 -7.74 -12.39 10.69
CA PRO A 88 -8.67 -13.53 10.82
C PRO A 88 -9.42 -13.83 9.51
N GLU A 89 -9.69 -12.81 8.70
CA GLU A 89 -10.43 -12.94 7.44
C GLU A 89 -9.59 -13.46 6.27
N ARG A 90 -8.32 -13.81 6.51
CA ARG A 90 -7.44 -14.37 5.46
C ARG A 90 -8.01 -15.64 4.83
N LEU A 91 -8.73 -16.46 5.61
CA LEU A 91 -9.37 -17.68 5.14
C LEU A 91 -10.59 -17.38 4.26
N SER A 92 -11.23 -16.23 4.48
CA SER A 92 -12.30 -15.67 3.65
C SER A 92 -11.76 -14.99 2.37
N GLY A 93 -10.45 -15.01 2.16
CA GLY A 93 -9.78 -14.45 0.98
C GLY A 93 -9.30 -13.00 1.13
N LEU A 94 -9.32 -12.42 2.34
CA LEU A 94 -8.78 -11.08 2.55
C LEU A 94 -7.25 -11.08 2.53
N ASP A 95 -6.65 -10.41 1.55
CA ASP A 95 -5.23 -10.05 1.57
C ASP A 95 -5.05 -8.70 2.26
N ALA A 96 -4.66 -8.75 3.54
CA ALA A 96 -4.48 -7.55 4.37
C ALA A 96 -3.35 -6.63 3.86
N MET A 97 -2.30 -7.17 3.24
CA MET A 97 -1.21 -6.37 2.67
C MET A 97 -1.69 -5.63 1.42
N LEU A 98 -2.44 -6.32 0.56
CA LEU A 98 -3.03 -5.69 -0.63
C LEU A 98 -4.03 -4.59 -0.24
N LEU A 99 -4.86 -4.82 0.78
CA LEU A 99 -5.77 -3.81 1.33
C LEU A 99 -5.00 -2.53 1.75
N VAL A 100 -3.91 -2.66 2.51
CA VAL A 100 -3.06 -1.54 2.92
C VAL A 100 -2.43 -0.81 1.72
N ARG A 101 -1.99 -1.55 0.70
CA ARG A 101 -1.40 -0.98 -0.51
C ARG A 101 -2.41 -0.19 -1.33
N ILE A 102 -3.63 -0.69 -1.48
CA ILE A 102 -4.72 0.01 -2.18
C ILE A 102 -5.11 1.26 -1.39
N ALA A 103 -5.31 1.13 -0.08
CA ALA A 103 -5.59 2.27 0.79
C ALA A 103 -4.51 3.36 0.69
N LYS A 104 -3.23 2.99 0.64
CA LYS A 104 -2.14 3.95 0.42
C LYS A 104 -2.24 4.65 -0.92
N GLN A 105 -2.60 3.92 -1.97
CA GLN A 105 -2.73 4.49 -3.30
C GLN A 105 -3.93 5.41 -3.43
N HIS A 106 -5.07 5.08 -2.83
CA HIS A 106 -6.21 5.99 -2.73
C HIS A 106 -5.90 7.20 -1.82
N ALA A 107 -5.07 7.03 -0.80
CA ALA A 107 -4.59 8.14 0.02
C ALA A 107 -3.73 9.14 -0.78
N LEU A 108 -3.00 8.67 -1.79
CA LEU A 108 -2.19 9.50 -2.68
C LEU A 108 -3.00 10.13 -3.81
N ASN A 109 -3.87 9.35 -4.47
CA ASN A 109 -4.46 9.74 -5.75
C ASN A 109 -5.92 10.16 -5.67
N GLU A 110 -6.71 9.57 -4.76
CA GLU A 110 -8.16 9.80 -4.71
C GLU A 110 -8.50 10.85 -3.65
N THR A 111 -8.11 10.55 -2.41
CA THR A 111 -8.41 11.40 -1.25
C THR A 111 -7.37 12.51 -1.03
N HIS A 112 -6.20 12.39 -1.66
CA HIS A 112 -5.10 13.34 -1.54
C HIS A 112 -4.65 13.63 -0.09
N GLN A 113 -4.90 12.70 0.84
CA GLN A 113 -4.50 12.82 2.24
C GLN A 113 -3.01 12.56 2.46
N LEU A 114 -2.33 11.90 1.51
CA LEU A 114 -0.88 11.76 1.49
C LEU A 114 -0.25 12.71 0.47
N PRO A 115 0.81 13.44 0.86
CA PRO A 115 1.53 14.27 -0.09
C PRO A 115 2.28 13.40 -1.10
N VAL A 116 2.12 13.72 -2.38
CA VAL A 116 2.96 13.14 -3.43
C VAL A 116 4.36 13.74 -3.30
N LYS A 117 5.37 12.89 -3.08
CA LYS A 117 6.77 13.34 -3.07
C LYS A 117 7.22 13.65 -4.49
N HIS A 118 7.14 14.93 -4.88
CA HIS A 118 7.66 15.38 -6.16
C HIS A 118 9.16 15.71 -6.05
N ASP A 119 10.02 14.76 -6.43
CA ASP A 119 11.46 14.99 -6.55
C ASP A 119 11.89 14.93 -8.02
N PRO A 120 12.07 16.08 -8.70
CA PRO A 120 12.41 16.12 -10.12
C PRO A 120 13.78 15.49 -10.42
N THR A 121 14.61 15.28 -9.41
CA THR A 121 15.96 14.72 -9.54
C THR A 121 16.02 13.21 -9.26
N TYR A 122 14.92 12.58 -8.85
CA TYR A 122 14.88 11.15 -8.51
C TYR A 122 15.33 10.25 -9.67
N PHE A 123 14.66 10.37 -10.83
CA PHE A 123 15.02 9.59 -12.01
C PHE A 123 16.41 9.95 -12.57
N PRO A 124 16.78 11.24 -12.72
CA PRO A 124 18.15 11.60 -13.09
C PRO A 124 19.22 10.93 -12.21
N ARG A 125 19.05 10.89 -10.88
CA ARG A 125 20.01 10.23 -9.98
C ARG A 125 20.09 8.72 -10.21
N ILE A 126 18.96 8.04 -10.41
CA ILE A 126 18.95 6.61 -10.75
C ILE A 126 19.69 6.36 -12.07
N LYS A 127 19.43 7.19 -13.10
CA LYS A 127 20.13 7.08 -14.39
C LYS A 127 21.64 7.31 -14.24
N THR A 128 22.06 8.26 -13.39
CA THR A 128 23.48 8.46 -13.08
C THR A 128 24.11 7.23 -12.44
N PHE A 129 23.46 6.60 -11.46
CA PHE A 129 23.98 5.35 -10.87
C PHE A 129 24.05 4.21 -11.89
N ALA A 130 23.03 4.04 -12.73
CA ALA A 130 23.03 3.02 -13.77
C ALA A 130 24.19 3.20 -14.76
N ARG A 131 24.51 4.45 -15.15
CA ARG A 131 25.67 4.78 -16.01
C ARG A 131 27.03 4.44 -15.39
N LEU A 132 27.12 4.29 -14.07
CA LEU A 132 28.35 3.88 -13.40
C LEU A 132 28.51 2.36 -13.31
N GLN A 133 27.43 1.60 -13.47
CA GLN A 133 27.38 0.16 -13.18
C GLN A 133 27.15 -0.71 -14.42
N LEU A 134 26.56 -0.15 -15.48
CA LEU A 134 26.22 -0.89 -16.69
C LEU A 134 27.24 -0.63 -17.80
N THR A 135 27.44 -1.65 -18.64
CA THR A 135 28.21 -1.52 -19.89
C THR A 135 27.47 -0.66 -20.91
N ASP A 136 28.18 -0.14 -21.91
CA ASP A 136 27.57 0.66 -22.98
C ASP A 136 26.44 -0.08 -23.71
N GLU A 137 26.59 -1.39 -23.92
CA GLU A 137 25.57 -2.25 -24.52
C GLU A 137 24.31 -2.36 -23.65
N GLU A 138 24.49 -2.55 -22.34
CA GLU A 138 23.37 -2.59 -21.38
C GLU A 138 22.68 -1.23 -21.25
N LEU A 139 23.45 -0.13 -21.25
CA LEU A 139 22.88 1.21 -21.25
C LEU A 139 22.01 1.45 -22.48
N ALA A 140 22.47 1.05 -23.68
CA ALA A 140 21.68 1.18 -24.90
C ALA A 140 20.40 0.34 -24.90
N LYS A 141 20.38 -0.78 -24.15
CA LYS A 141 19.24 -1.69 -24.07
C LYS A 141 18.20 -1.28 -23.03
N TRP A 142 18.63 -0.73 -21.89
CA TRP A 142 17.78 -0.60 -20.69
C TRP A 142 17.44 0.85 -20.29
N LEU A 143 18.06 1.88 -20.89
CA LEU A 143 17.93 3.30 -20.47
C LEU A 143 17.37 4.24 -21.52
#